data_AF-A0AA88TW41-F1
#
_entry.id   AF-A0AA88TW41-F1
#
_cell.length_a   1.000
_cell.length_b   1.000
_cell.length_c   1.000
_cell.angle_alpha   90.00
_cell.angle_beta   90.00
_cell.angle_gamma   90.00
#
_symmetry.space_group_name_H-M   'P 1'
#
loop_
_entity.id
_entity.type
_entity.pdbx_description
1 polymer ?
#
loop_
_entity_poly.entity_id
_entity_poly.type
_entity_poly.pdbx_seq_one_letter_code
_entity_poly.pdbx_strand_id
1 'polypeptide(L)'
;MDINKFYEGLDSHLHKLLQLFRLKRFEEVQDMTSLMESLDKDASNQRKRAAALQGLPWYMKENPSTLMKRCEPTDPGEDFIKGMVIGILLVVEDVKEPLPVSYNDVAIVIEEKIVMRHLGDVPNAFVNLMGLLYMLNLDYPKGSAPVHGNRV
;
A
#
# COMPACT_ATOMS: atom_id res chain seq x y z
N MET A 1 -10.17 13.02 6.96
CA MET A 1 -8.96 13.78 6.59
C MET A 1 -9.19 14.37 5.21
N ASP A 2 -8.80 15.62 4.96
CA ASP A 2 -9.03 16.28 3.65
C ASP A 2 -8.06 15.71 2.61
N ILE A 3 -8.60 15.09 1.56
CA ILE A 3 -7.81 14.42 0.51
C ILE A 3 -6.94 15.40 -0.27
N ASN A 4 -7.38 16.64 -0.46
CA ASN A 4 -6.61 17.64 -1.20
C ASN A 4 -5.39 18.08 -0.40
N LYS A 5 -5.56 18.32 0.91
CA LYS A 5 -4.45 18.63 1.81
C LYS A 5 -3.46 17.48 1.93
N PHE A 6 -3.95 16.24 1.92
CA PHE A 6 -3.09 15.06 1.89
C PHE A 6 -2.27 15.01 0.59
N TYR A 7 -2.88 15.27 -0.56
CA TYR A 7 -2.17 15.32 -1.84
C TYR A 7 -1.14 16.44 -1.91
N GLU A 8 -1.47 17.65 -1.44
CA GLU A 8 -0.51 18.76 -1.37
C GLU A 8 0.71 18.40 -0.51
N GLY A 9 0.46 17.81 0.66
CA GLY A 9 1.53 17.33 1.55
C GLY A 9 2.38 16.25 0.89
N LEU A 10 1.75 15.23 0.32
CA LEU A 10 2.45 14.14 -0.36
C LEU A 10 3.27 14.65 -1.55
N ASP A 11 2.70 15.50 -2.39
CA ASP A 11 3.34 16.07 -3.58
C ASP A 11 4.58 16.89 -3.21
N SER A 12 4.54 17.63 -2.10
CA SER A 12 5.69 18.40 -1.61
C SER A 12 6.90 17.53 -1.24
N HIS A 13 6.68 16.24 -0.93
CA HIS A 13 7.72 15.29 -0.52
C HIS A 13 8.05 14.24 -1.58
N LEU A 14 7.19 14.10 -2.60
CA LEU A 14 7.19 13.01 -3.55
C LEU A 14 8.50 12.91 -4.34
N HIS A 15 9.06 14.03 -4.79
CA HIS A 15 10.36 14.01 -5.49
C HIS A 15 11.48 13.45 -4.61
N LYS A 16 11.56 13.92 -3.36
CA LYS A 16 12.59 13.49 -2.40
C LYS A 16 12.41 12.03 -1.98
N LEU A 17 11.17 11.59 -1.76
CA LEU A 17 10.85 10.19 -1.43
C LEU A 17 11.30 9.24 -2.55
N LEU A 18 10.90 9.53 -3.79
CA LEU A 18 11.28 8.71 -4.94
C LEU A 18 12.80 8.73 -5.19
N GLN A 19 13.46 9.86 -4.95
CA GLN A 19 14.92 9.92 -5.01
C GLN A 19 15.56 9.03 -3.94
N LEU A 20 15.07 9.08 -2.69
CA LEU A 20 15.55 8.21 -1.62
C LEU A 20 15.35 6.73 -1.93
N PHE A 21 14.24 6.39 -2.59
CA PHE A 21 13.96 5.03 -3.02
C PHE A 21 14.97 4.54 -4.06
N ARG A 22 15.36 5.39 -5.02
CA ARG A 22 16.37 5.05 -6.03
C ARG A 22 17.80 5.00 -5.47
N LEU A 23 18.13 5.88 -4.52
CA LEU A 23 19.45 5.94 -3.90
C LEU A 23 19.71 4.73 -3.00
N LYS A 24 18.66 4.20 -2.38
CA LYS A 24 18.75 2.99 -1.59
C LYS A 24 18.90 1.83 -2.59
N ARG A 25 20.08 1.18 -2.59
CA ARG A 25 20.32 -0.02 -3.39
C ARG A 25 19.45 -1.16 -2.87
N PHE A 26 18.23 -1.25 -3.39
CA PHE A 26 17.31 -2.37 -3.20
C PHE A 26 17.71 -3.56 -4.08
N GLU A 27 19.02 -3.82 -4.24
CA GLU A 27 19.52 -4.83 -5.18
C GLU A 27 19.04 -6.24 -4.86
N GLU A 28 18.54 -6.46 -3.64
CA GLU A 28 17.95 -7.72 -3.18
C GLU A 28 16.41 -7.69 -3.13
N VAL A 29 15.76 -6.55 -3.40
CA VAL A 29 14.29 -6.39 -3.35
C VAL A 29 13.76 -6.16 -4.77
N GLN A 30 13.52 -7.25 -5.48
CA GLN A 30 13.02 -7.24 -6.86
C GLN A 30 11.77 -6.39 -7.02
N ASP A 31 10.81 -6.47 -6.10
CA ASP A 31 9.55 -5.72 -6.16
C ASP A 31 9.74 -4.20 -6.16
N MET A 32 10.71 -3.70 -5.38
CA MET A 32 11.00 -2.27 -5.32
C MET A 32 11.69 -1.80 -6.59
N THR A 33 12.58 -2.62 -7.14
CA THR A 33 13.23 -2.36 -8.45
C THR A 33 12.17 -2.31 -9.55
N SER A 34 11.30 -3.32 -9.64
CA SER A 34 10.23 -3.37 -10.63
C SER A 34 9.20 -2.24 -10.46
N LEU A 35 8.93 -1.80 -9.23
CA LEU A 35 8.10 -0.62 -8.96
C LEU A 35 8.71 0.66 -9.54
N MET A 36 10.01 0.88 -9.34
CA MET A 36 10.71 2.06 -9.90
C MET A 36 10.79 2.00 -11.43
N GLU A 37 11.07 0.83 -12.00
CA GLU A 37 11.08 0.64 -13.46
C GLU A 37 9.69 0.88 -14.08
N SER A 38 8.60 0.42 -13.44
CA SER A 38 7.23 0.69 -13.91
C SER A 38 6.87 2.18 -13.80
N LEU A 39 7.40 2.89 -12.80
CA LEU A 39 7.23 4.34 -12.68
C LEU A 39 7.98 5.11 -13.79
N ASP A 40 9.14 4.63 -14.22
CA ASP A 40 9.92 5.30 -15.27
C ASP A 40 9.25 5.23 -16.66
N LYS A 41 8.33 4.27 -16.88
CA LYS A 41 7.52 4.15 -18.10
C LYS A 41 6.44 5.23 -18.23
N ASP A 42 5.83 5.63 -17.11
CA ASP A 42 4.84 6.72 -17.04
C ASP A 42 4.90 7.38 -15.66
N ALA A 43 5.35 8.64 -15.66
CA ALA A 43 5.66 9.42 -14.48
C ALA A 43 4.57 10.48 -14.18
N SER A 44 3.31 10.19 -14.50
CA SER A 44 2.17 11.02 -14.07
C SER A 44 2.17 11.23 -12.54
N ASN A 45 1.62 12.37 -12.09
CA ASN A 45 1.59 12.68 -10.65
C ASN A 45 0.87 11.58 -9.86
N GLN A 46 -0.19 11.01 -10.42
CA GLN A 46 -0.94 9.94 -9.77
C GLN A 46 -0.12 8.67 -9.59
N ARG A 47 0.61 8.24 -10.63
CA ARG A 47 1.51 7.08 -10.54
C ARG A 47 2.65 7.32 -9.58
N LYS A 48 3.21 8.53 -9.55
CA LYS A 48 4.23 8.91 -8.57
C LYS A 48 3.71 8.82 -7.14
N ARG A 49 2.47 9.28 -6.87
CA ARG A 49 1.85 9.18 -5.53
C ARG A 49 1.65 7.73 -5.12
N ALA A 50 1.09 6.91 -6.02
CA ALA A 50 0.90 5.49 -5.78
C ALA A 50 2.23 4.75 -5.56
N ALA A 51 3.26 5.03 -6.37
CA ALA A 51 4.59 4.45 -6.21
C ALA A 51 5.26 4.89 -4.91
N ALA A 52 5.13 6.16 -4.54
CA ALA A 52 5.64 6.66 -3.26
C ALA A 52 5.03 5.88 -2.09
N LEU A 53 3.71 5.73 -2.06
CA LEU A 53 3.00 5.05 -0.98
C LEU A 53 3.23 3.53 -0.97
N GLN A 54 3.27 2.89 -2.14
CA GLN A 54 3.59 1.46 -2.24
C GLN A 54 5.04 1.15 -1.85
N GLY A 55 5.97 2.08 -2.10
CA GLY A 55 7.39 1.95 -1.75
C GLY A 55 7.73 2.27 -0.29
N LEU A 56 6.86 2.96 0.44
CA LEU A 56 7.12 3.37 1.82
C LEU A 56 7.41 2.20 2.78
N PRO A 57 6.61 1.11 2.82
CA PRO A 57 6.89 -0.01 3.70
C PRO A 57 8.29 -0.62 3.49
N TRP A 58 8.69 -0.78 2.22
CA TRP A 58 10.04 -1.23 1.86
C TRP A 58 11.12 -0.27 2.37
N TYR A 59 10.90 1.04 2.20
CA TYR A 59 11.83 2.04 2.67
C TYR A 59 11.98 2.02 4.20
N MET A 60 10.88 1.81 4.93
CA MET A 60 10.83 1.71 6.38
C MET A 60 11.26 0.35 6.95
N LYS A 61 11.61 -0.62 6.08
CA LYS A 61 11.96 -2.01 6.46
C LYS A 61 10.80 -2.76 7.12
N GLU A 62 9.58 -2.44 6.72
CA GLU A 62 8.35 -3.16 7.09
C GLU A 62 8.07 -4.28 6.09
N ASN A 63 7.21 -5.23 6.46
CA ASN A 63 6.69 -6.21 5.50
C ASN A 63 5.57 -5.54 4.67
N PRO A 64 5.76 -5.29 3.38
CA PRO A 64 4.77 -4.59 2.55
C PRO A 64 3.46 -5.38 2.41
N SER A 65 3.52 -6.72 2.46
CA SER A 65 2.35 -7.59 2.36
C SER A 65 1.42 -7.52 3.58
N THR A 66 1.89 -6.94 4.70
CA THR A 66 1.02 -6.72 5.88
C THR A 66 0.13 -5.50 5.70
N LEU A 67 0.59 -4.49 4.94
CA LEU A 67 -0.17 -3.27 4.69
C LEU A 67 -0.98 -3.36 3.39
N MET A 68 -0.41 -3.91 2.33
CA MET A 68 -1.04 -3.97 1.00
C MET A 68 -0.99 -5.37 0.43
N LYS A 69 -2.14 -5.88 -0.01
CA LYS A 69 -2.24 -7.12 -0.79
C LYS A 69 -2.86 -6.83 -2.15
N ARG A 70 -2.49 -7.63 -3.15
CA ARG A 70 -3.09 -7.60 -4.48
C ARG A 70 -3.83 -8.90 -4.76
N CYS A 71 -4.93 -8.81 -5.48
CA CYS A 71 -5.68 -9.96 -5.99
C CYS A 71 -6.30 -9.62 -7.36
N GLU A 72 -6.65 -10.65 -8.11
CA GLU A 72 -7.39 -10.54 -9.36
C GLU A 72 -8.91 -10.53 -9.09
N PRO A 73 -9.75 -9.98 -9.99
CA PRO A 73 -11.20 -9.95 -9.79
C PRO A 73 -11.84 -11.35 -9.71
N THR A 74 -11.21 -12.34 -10.33
CA THR A 74 -11.65 -13.74 -10.37
C THR A 74 -11.33 -14.51 -9.09
N ASP A 75 -10.53 -13.92 -8.21
CA ASP A 75 -10.12 -14.56 -6.97
C ASP A 75 -11.26 -14.65 -5.95
N PRO A 76 -11.38 -15.76 -5.18
CA PRO A 76 -12.35 -15.85 -4.10
C PRO A 76 -11.99 -14.84 -3.00
N GLY A 77 -12.74 -13.74 -2.94
CA GLY A 77 -12.40 -12.56 -2.12
C GLY A 77 -12.24 -12.78 -0.61
N GLU A 78 -12.76 -13.89 -0.06
CA GLU A 78 -12.64 -14.22 1.37
C GLU A 78 -11.25 -14.79 1.74
N ASP A 79 -10.57 -15.50 0.82
CA ASP A 79 -9.26 -16.10 1.11
C ASP A 79 -8.14 -15.06 1.16
N PHE A 80 -8.29 -13.94 0.45
CA PHE A 80 -7.25 -12.91 0.34
C PHE A 80 -7.17 -12.00 1.55
N ILE A 81 -8.31 -11.73 2.19
CA ILE A 81 -8.39 -10.90 3.40
C ILE A 81 -8.09 -11.68 4.67
N LYS A 82 -8.02 -13.01 4.58
CA LYS A 82 -7.62 -13.87 5.69
C LYS A 82 -6.22 -13.50 6.20
N GLY A 83 -6.10 -13.41 7.52
CA GLY A 83 -4.91 -12.97 8.24
C GLY A 83 -4.63 -11.46 8.18
N MET A 84 -5.46 -10.65 7.50
CA MET A 84 -5.28 -9.20 7.49
C MET A 84 -5.91 -8.58 8.74
N VAL A 85 -5.04 -8.04 9.61
CA VAL A 85 -5.50 -7.27 10.79
C VAL A 85 -5.95 -5.87 10.36
N ILE A 86 -5.09 -5.14 9.66
CA ILE A 86 -5.40 -3.82 9.09
C ILE A 86 -4.62 -3.70 7.78
N GLY A 87 -5.26 -3.32 6.67
CA GLY A 87 -4.56 -3.11 5.42
C GLY A 87 -5.45 -2.65 4.26
N ILE A 88 -4.82 -2.55 3.09
CA ILE A 88 -5.43 -2.14 1.83
C ILE A 88 -5.40 -3.34 0.87
N LEU A 89 -6.55 -3.65 0.29
CA LEU A 89 -6.68 -4.63 -0.77
C LEU A 89 -6.75 -3.91 -2.12
N LEU A 90 -5.88 -4.29 -3.04
CA LEU A 90 -5.80 -3.78 -4.40
C LEU A 90 -6.32 -4.86 -5.35
N VAL A 91 -7.46 -4.63 -5.98
CA VAL A 91 -8.00 -5.55 -7.00
C VAL A 91 -7.52 -5.06 -8.36
N VAL A 92 -6.76 -5.88 -9.07
CA VAL A 92 -6.03 -5.52 -10.30
C VAL A 92 -6.14 -6.63 -11.34
N GLU A 93 -6.12 -6.27 -12.63
CA GLU A 93 -6.17 -7.24 -13.73
C GLU A 93 -4.96 -8.20 -13.76
N ASP A 94 -3.76 -7.70 -13.41
CA ASP A 94 -2.54 -8.52 -13.35
C ASP A 94 -1.79 -8.19 -12.06
N VAL A 95 -1.73 -9.14 -11.13
CA VAL A 95 -1.04 -8.98 -9.85
C VAL A 95 0.47 -8.81 -10.00
N LYS A 96 1.04 -9.24 -11.14
CA LYS A 96 2.47 -9.11 -11.45
C LYS A 96 2.85 -7.69 -11.87
N GLU A 97 1.90 -6.87 -12.31
CA GLU A 97 2.17 -5.47 -12.65
C GLU A 97 2.41 -4.67 -11.34
N PRO A 98 3.63 -4.16 -11.09
CA PRO A 98 3.96 -3.51 -9.83
C PRO A 98 3.19 -2.20 -9.60
N LEU A 99 2.87 -1.49 -10.68
CA LEU A 99 2.18 -0.22 -10.67
C LEU A 99 1.16 -0.18 -11.80
N PRO A 100 -0.03 -0.79 -11.61
CA PRO A 100 -1.04 -0.87 -12.65
C PRO A 100 -1.55 0.52 -13.03
N VAL A 101 -2.03 0.67 -14.26
CA VAL A 101 -2.60 1.92 -14.76
C VAL A 101 -3.92 2.25 -14.05
N SER A 102 -4.68 1.21 -13.71
CA SER A 102 -5.98 1.30 -13.05
C SER A 102 -6.20 0.13 -12.10
N TYR A 103 -7.10 0.33 -11.15
CA TYR A 103 -7.54 -0.70 -10.20
C TYR A 103 -9.02 -1.01 -10.46
N ASN A 104 -9.39 -2.29 -10.41
CA ASN A 104 -10.77 -2.72 -10.49
C ASN A 104 -11.53 -2.32 -9.22
N ASP A 105 -10.86 -2.44 -8.07
CA ASP A 105 -11.34 -1.94 -6.78
C ASP A 105 -10.15 -1.65 -5.86
N VAL A 106 -10.35 -0.72 -4.93
CA VAL A 106 -9.42 -0.47 -3.83
C VAL A 106 -10.23 -0.42 -2.55
N ALA A 107 -9.87 -1.27 -1.60
CA ALA A 107 -10.64 -1.49 -0.38
C ALA A 107 -9.77 -1.42 0.88
N ILE A 108 -10.38 -1.04 2.01
CA ILE A 108 -9.74 -1.12 3.33
C ILE A 108 -10.29 -2.33 4.06
N VAL A 109 -9.39 -3.11 4.65
CA VAL A 109 -9.66 -4.31 5.43
C VAL A 109 -9.27 -4.07 6.88
N ILE A 110 -10.16 -4.40 7.81
CA ILE A 110 -9.91 -4.43 9.26
C ILE A 110 -10.47 -5.74 9.80
N GLU A 111 -9.67 -6.49 10.56
CA GLU A 111 -10.02 -7.78 11.15
C GLU A 111 -10.67 -8.74 10.14
N GLU A 112 -9.99 -8.93 9.01
CA GLU A 112 -10.45 -9.80 7.90
C GLU A 112 -11.81 -9.38 7.30
N LYS A 113 -12.26 -8.15 7.54
CA LYS A 113 -13.51 -7.60 6.98
C LYS A 113 -13.23 -6.37 6.15
N ILE A 114 -13.86 -6.29 4.99
CA ILE A 114 -13.81 -5.10 4.16
C ILE A 114 -14.73 -4.04 4.76
N VAL A 115 -14.13 -2.93 5.22
CA VAL A 115 -14.85 -1.81 5.86
C VAL A 115 -15.08 -0.63 4.92
N MET A 116 -14.30 -0.52 3.84
CA MET A 116 -14.52 0.45 2.76
C MET A 116 -14.16 -0.17 1.41
N ARG A 117 -14.90 0.20 0.35
CA ARG A 117 -14.69 -0.21 -1.05
C ARG A 117 -14.76 0.99 -1.99
N HIS A 118 -14.41 0.78 -3.25
CA HIS A 118 -14.54 1.75 -4.33
C HIS A 118 -13.76 3.05 -4.07
N LEU A 119 -12.61 2.93 -3.41
CA LEU A 119 -11.75 4.06 -3.09
C LEU A 119 -11.00 4.57 -4.33
N GLY A 120 -10.99 3.81 -5.42
CA GLY A 120 -10.47 4.21 -6.73
C GLY A 120 -8.95 4.10 -6.86
N ASP A 121 -8.19 4.58 -5.89
CA ASP A 121 -6.73 4.60 -5.96
C ASP A 121 -6.03 4.41 -4.59
N VAL A 122 -4.73 4.13 -4.66
CA VAL A 122 -3.87 3.93 -3.48
C VAL A 122 -3.82 5.17 -2.58
N PRO A 123 -3.56 6.40 -3.10
CA PRO A 123 -3.54 7.59 -2.25
C PRO A 123 -4.83 7.83 -1.46
N ASN A 124 -6.00 7.65 -2.08
CA ASN A 124 -7.29 7.78 -1.42
C ASN A 124 -7.50 6.69 -0.36
N ALA A 125 -7.03 5.46 -0.61
CA ALA A 125 -7.08 4.42 0.40
C ALA A 125 -6.18 4.70 1.61
N PHE A 126 -4.98 5.23 1.39
CA PHE A 126 -4.08 5.61 2.48
C PHE A 126 -4.64 6.72 3.35
N VAL A 127 -5.21 7.78 2.77
CA VAL A 127 -5.76 8.89 3.56
C VAL A 127 -6.95 8.44 4.41
N ASN A 128 -7.80 7.54 3.88
CA ASN A 128 -8.91 6.96 4.61
C ASN A 128 -8.43 5.99 5.71
N LEU A 129 -7.43 5.16 5.42
CA LEU A 129 -6.83 4.27 6.41
C LEU A 129 -6.23 5.06 7.58
N MET A 130 -5.43 6.10 7.32
CA MET A 130 -4.86 6.96 8.36
C MET A 130 -5.95 7.67 9.17
N GLY A 131 -7.03 8.09 8.52
CA GLY A 131 -8.20 8.64 9.19
C GLY A 131 -8.87 7.64 10.14
N LEU A 132 -9.07 6.40 9.70
CA LEU A 132 -9.62 5.32 10.53
C LEU A 132 -8.70 4.98 11.71
N LEU A 133 -7.40 4.83 11.47
CA LEU A 133 -6.42 4.56 12.53
C LEU A 133 -6.51 5.60 13.64
N TYR A 134 -6.56 6.88 13.26
CA TYR A 134 -6.70 7.98 14.21
C TYR A 134 -8.05 7.98 14.92
N MET A 135 -9.15 7.86 14.19
CA MET A 135 -10.52 7.95 14.74
C MET A 135 -10.85 6.80 15.69
N LEU A 136 -10.35 5.60 15.39
CA LEU A 136 -10.61 4.38 16.15
C LEU A 136 -9.50 4.05 17.16
N ASN A 137 -8.48 4.91 17.26
CA ASN A 137 -7.30 4.69 18.12
C ASN A 137 -6.65 3.32 17.88
N LEU A 138 -6.46 2.97 16.61
CA LEU A 138 -5.83 1.73 16.17
C LEU A 138 -4.36 1.95 15.86
N ASP A 139 -3.55 0.92 16.10
CA ASP A 139 -2.14 0.92 15.75
C ASP A 139 -1.93 0.68 14.25
N TYR A 140 -0.96 1.38 13.67
CA TYR A 140 -0.54 1.14 12.28
C TYR A 140 0.11 -0.26 12.16
N PRO A 141 -0.21 -1.04 11.11
CA PRO A 141 0.26 -2.42 10.95
C PRO A 141 1.74 -2.48 10.53
N LYS A 142 2.67 -2.43 11.50
CA LYS A 142 4.13 -2.45 11.27
C LYS A 142 4.72 -3.84 10.94
N GLY A 143 3.90 -4.88 10.92
CA GLY A 143 4.37 -6.25 10.72
C GLY A 143 5.28 -6.73 11.86
N SER A 144 4.78 -6.78 13.10
CA SER A 144 5.36 -7.69 14.08
C SER A 144 4.95 -9.10 13.70
N ALA A 145 5.89 -10.01 13.46
CA ALA A 145 5.61 -11.44 13.46
C ALA A 145 4.79 -11.79 14.72
N PRO A 146 3.83 -12.73 14.67
CA PRO A 146 3.15 -13.18 15.88
C PRO A 146 4.23 -13.67 16.84
N VAL A 147 4.34 -13.04 18.01
CA VAL A 147 5.17 -13.55 19.09
C VAL A 147 4.47 -14.80 19.61
N HIS A 148 4.72 -15.94 18.98
CA HIS A 148 4.54 -17.24 19.61
C HIS A 148 5.68 -17.42 20.60
N GLY A 149 5.61 -16.68 21.69
CA GLY A 149 6.47 -16.83 22.86
C GLY A 149 5.66 -17.53 23.94
N ASN A 150 5.67 -18.87 23.91
CA ASN A 150 5.34 -19.69 25.06
C ASN A 150 6.06 -19.13 26.29
N ARG A 151 5.29 -18.69 27.28
CA ARG A 151 5.77 -18.62 28.66
C ARG A 151 5.89 -20.06 29.13
N VAL A 152 7.11 -20.54 29.21
CA VAL A 152 7.48 -21.66 30.09
C VAL A 152 7.78 -21.09 31.47
#